data_AF-A0A078GIR4-F1
#
_entry.id   AF-A0A078GIR4-F1
#
_cell.length_a   1.000
_cell.length_b   1.000
_cell.length_c   1.000
_cell.angle_alpha   90.00
_cell.angle_beta   90.00
_cell.angle_gamma   90.00
#
_symmetry.space_group_name_H-M   'P 1'
#
loop_
_entity.id
_entity.type
_entity.pdbx_description
1 polymer ?
#
loop_
_entity_poly.entity_id
_entity_poly.type
_entity_poly.pdbx_seq_one_letter_code
_entity_poly.pdbx_strand_id
1 'polypeptide(L)'
;MAKPLPEHKMFINFWGDDLRHGFVGDLVKALKKDGLGVYIDVDELPRGDLTELLVNGIKESRIALVIFSSGYAESSWCLNELLKIKELMERGKLLVIPIFYKVELWEVTQLKGDFGVKFWNLWRINRDSHIVSWKEALESVASMEGIYLKEHSSETEFITFAVNEVLKRVSLWEGENPSLFPSTERGKSTGLPIGTGEKHKTYQNKQHLFGMEHHMEQLEKKLEFDCNETRIIGVVGMPGIGKTTLAVMLHEKWNSQFIRCVPLLNIRKKSNDYGPVWLRKTLLEVLLEGKFPLISDKTTHESVKDILLHTKVFVVLDDLSDKKQLEFLLGNLGWIKKGSKIVISTCDKSLLDGCAHDTYVVPVLNDREALSALSDTNEKLVVFRNNCRKLREVV
;
A
#
# COMPACT_ATOMS: atom_id res chain seq x y z
N MET A 1 -49.63 -3.67 -7.26
CA MET A 1 -48.37 -4.07 -6.60
C MET A 1 -47.23 -3.42 -7.37
N ALA A 2 -46.48 -2.51 -6.73
CA ALA A 2 -45.35 -1.84 -7.36
C ALA A 2 -44.27 -2.87 -7.72
N LYS A 3 -43.84 -2.85 -8.97
CA LYS A 3 -42.77 -3.72 -9.49
C LYS A 3 -41.44 -3.24 -8.89
N PRO A 4 -40.55 -4.12 -8.41
CA PRO A 4 -39.26 -3.67 -7.88
C PRO A 4 -38.47 -3.00 -9.00
N LEU A 5 -37.89 -1.84 -8.69
CA LEU A 5 -36.99 -1.08 -9.56
C LEU A 5 -35.73 -1.91 -9.89
N PRO A 6 -34.98 -1.57 -10.96
CA PRO A 6 -33.89 -2.41 -11.45
C PRO A 6 -32.84 -2.64 -10.36
N GLU A 7 -32.16 -3.79 -10.41
CA GLU A 7 -31.15 -4.20 -9.45
C GLU A 7 -29.85 -3.39 -9.68
N HIS A 8 -29.85 -2.10 -9.31
CA HIS A 8 -28.67 -1.24 -9.37
C HIS A 8 -27.74 -1.65 -8.22
N LYS A 9 -26.75 -2.51 -8.53
CA LYS A 9 -25.71 -2.90 -7.55
C LYS A 9 -24.86 -1.67 -7.23
N MET A 10 -24.85 -1.29 -5.96
CA MET A 10 -24.02 -0.21 -5.42
C MET A 10 -22.96 -0.78 -4.47
N PHE A 11 -21.71 -0.40 -4.70
CA PHE A 11 -20.56 -0.73 -3.86
C PHE A 11 -20.29 0.40 -2.87
N ILE A 12 -20.00 0.08 -1.62
CA ILE A 12 -19.56 1.07 -0.62
C ILE A 12 -18.14 0.75 -0.21
N ASN A 13 -17.22 1.66 -0.52
CA ASN A 13 -15.81 1.61 -0.17
C ASN A 13 -15.57 2.49 1.06
N PHE A 14 -15.16 1.87 2.17
CA PHE A 14 -14.98 2.53 3.45
C PHE A 14 -14.06 1.70 4.34
N TRP A 15 -13.49 2.31 5.38
CA TRP A 15 -12.72 1.58 6.37
C TRP A 15 -13.62 0.91 7.41
N GLY A 16 -13.57 -0.43 7.44
CA GLY A 16 -14.44 -1.27 8.24
C GLY A 16 -14.40 -0.96 9.73
N ASP A 17 -13.19 -0.87 10.29
CA ASP A 17 -12.98 -0.65 11.72
C ASP A 17 -13.51 0.71 12.21
N ASP A 18 -13.56 1.71 11.33
CA ASP A 18 -14.05 3.05 11.69
C ASP A 18 -15.58 3.13 11.71
N LEU A 19 -16.26 2.57 10.69
CA LEU A 19 -17.64 2.99 10.37
C LEU A 19 -18.66 1.86 10.23
N ARG A 20 -18.25 0.59 10.17
CA ARG A 20 -19.12 -0.55 9.78
C ARG A 20 -20.38 -0.66 10.64
N HIS A 21 -20.22 -0.60 11.97
CA HIS A 21 -21.31 -0.80 12.91
C HIS A 21 -22.03 0.50 13.34
N GLY A 22 -21.57 1.66 12.86
CA GLY A 22 -22.17 2.96 13.12
C GLY A 22 -22.74 3.56 11.84
N PHE A 23 -22.15 4.68 11.41
CA PHE A 23 -22.58 5.48 10.28
C PHE A 23 -22.89 4.67 9.00
N VAL A 24 -22.01 3.76 8.58
CA VAL A 24 -22.23 2.98 7.34
C VAL A 24 -23.40 2.02 7.49
N GLY A 25 -23.54 1.38 8.66
CA GLY A 25 -24.67 0.49 8.94
C GLY A 25 -26.02 1.20 8.82
N ASP A 26 -26.12 2.43 9.31
CA ASP A 26 -27.37 3.20 9.25
C ASP A 26 -27.61 3.81 7.86
N LEU A 27 -26.55 4.28 7.18
CA LEU A 27 -26.61 4.72 5.79
C LEU A 27 -27.15 3.60 4.88
N VAL A 28 -26.66 2.38 5.07
CA VAL A 28 -27.11 1.19 4.34
C VAL A 28 -28.59 0.89 4.56
N LYS A 29 -29.05 0.95 5.81
CA LYS A 29 -30.47 0.72 6.13
C LYS A 29 -31.34 1.76 5.42
N ALA A 30 -30.91 3.02 5.41
CA ALA A 30 -31.63 4.10 4.74
C ALA A 30 -31.67 3.91 3.21
N LEU A 31 -30.54 3.58 2.58
CA LEU A 31 -30.44 3.32 1.13
C LEU A 31 -31.33 2.13 0.72
N LYS A 32 -31.35 1.05 1.50
CA LYS A 32 -32.22 -0.12 1.26
C LYS A 32 -33.70 0.22 1.40
N LYS A 33 -34.06 1.07 2.36
CA LYS A 33 -35.44 1.53 2.56
C LYS A 33 -35.98 2.27 1.33
N ASP A 34 -35.12 3.03 0.65
CA ASP A 34 -35.48 3.77 -0.57
C ASP A 34 -35.28 2.96 -1.85
N GLY A 35 -35.08 1.64 -1.74
CA GLY A 35 -35.11 0.70 -2.88
C GLY A 35 -33.78 0.55 -3.63
N LEU A 36 -32.67 1.05 -3.09
CA LEU A 36 -31.34 0.87 -3.70
C LEU A 36 -30.71 -0.48 -3.30
N GLY A 37 -30.26 -1.25 -4.30
CA GLY A 37 -29.58 -2.53 -4.13
C GLY A 37 -28.14 -2.36 -3.64
N VAL A 38 -27.95 -2.31 -2.31
CA VAL A 38 -26.62 -2.12 -1.73
C VAL A 38 -25.89 -3.46 -1.52
N TYR A 39 -24.72 -3.60 -2.15
CA TYR A 39 -23.75 -4.64 -1.86
C TYR A 39 -22.68 -4.08 -0.90
N ILE A 40 -22.55 -4.71 0.26
CA ILE A 40 -21.53 -4.38 1.26
C ILE A 40 -20.70 -5.62 1.42
N ASP A 41 -19.39 -5.44 1.44
CA ASP A 41 -18.47 -6.53 1.64
C ASP A 41 -18.76 -7.26 2.97
N VAL A 42 -18.93 -8.57 2.88
CA VAL A 42 -19.19 -9.44 4.03
C VAL A 42 -17.84 -9.70 4.70
N ASP A 43 -17.82 -9.67 6.04
CA ASP A 43 -16.65 -9.73 6.91
C ASP A 43 -15.45 -10.55 6.38
N GLU A 44 -14.28 -9.91 6.46
CA GLU A 44 -12.94 -10.48 6.61
C GLU A 44 -12.73 -11.88 6.01
N LEU A 45 -12.44 -11.94 4.71
CA LEU A 45 -11.68 -13.09 4.21
C LEU A 45 -10.22 -12.97 4.70
N PRO A 46 -9.64 -14.08 5.19
CA PRO A 46 -8.35 -14.05 5.84
C PRO A 46 -7.25 -13.68 4.83
N ARG A 47 -6.50 -12.63 5.17
CA ARG A 47 -5.15 -12.26 4.72
C ARG A 47 -4.71 -12.87 3.37
N GLY A 48 -4.60 -11.99 2.37
CA GLY A 48 -3.75 -12.21 1.20
C GLY A 48 -4.54 -12.13 -0.11
N ASP A 49 -4.17 -11.14 -0.92
CA ASP A 49 -4.73 -10.79 -2.23
C ASP A 49 -6.20 -10.35 -2.27
N LEU A 50 -6.47 -9.37 -3.14
CA LEU A 50 -7.83 -9.06 -3.59
C LEU A 50 -8.46 -10.37 -4.09
N THR A 51 -9.37 -10.96 -3.32
CA THR A 51 -10.10 -12.14 -3.79
C THR A 51 -10.87 -11.75 -5.04
N GLU A 52 -10.89 -12.61 -6.07
CA GLU A 52 -11.58 -12.35 -7.35
C GLU A 52 -13.04 -11.89 -7.14
N LEU A 53 -13.65 -12.34 -6.04
CA LEU A 53 -14.99 -11.95 -5.59
C LEU A 53 -15.15 -10.45 -5.37
N LEU A 54 -14.16 -9.77 -4.79
CA LEU A 54 -14.26 -8.34 -4.48
C LEU A 54 -14.05 -7.46 -5.72
N VAL A 55 -13.09 -7.84 -6.57
CA VAL A 55 -12.92 -7.23 -7.88
C VAL A 55 -14.18 -7.41 -8.74
N ASN A 56 -14.86 -8.55 -8.61
CA ASN A 56 -16.13 -8.80 -9.29
C ASN A 56 -17.27 -7.94 -8.69
N GLY A 57 -17.33 -7.78 -7.37
CA GLY A 57 -18.31 -6.90 -6.72
C GLY A 57 -18.26 -5.46 -7.22
N ILE A 58 -17.06 -4.88 -7.34
CA ILE A 58 -16.87 -3.52 -7.90
C ILE A 58 -17.20 -3.49 -9.40
N LYS A 59 -16.76 -4.51 -10.18
CA LYS A 59 -17.02 -4.58 -11.63
C LYS A 59 -18.50 -4.73 -11.99
N GLU A 60 -19.26 -5.42 -11.15
CA GLU A 60 -20.71 -5.63 -11.33
C GLU A 60 -21.54 -4.46 -10.81
N SER A 61 -20.93 -3.57 -10.02
CA SER A 61 -21.58 -2.37 -9.50
C SER A 61 -21.62 -1.27 -10.55
N ARG A 62 -22.71 -0.49 -10.51
CA ARG A 62 -22.90 0.70 -11.37
C ARG A 62 -22.65 2.00 -10.62
N ILE A 63 -22.70 1.94 -9.30
CA ILE A 63 -22.53 3.06 -8.40
C ILE A 63 -21.50 2.65 -7.35
N ALA A 64 -20.57 3.54 -7.03
CA ALA A 64 -19.65 3.39 -5.90
C ALA A 64 -19.73 4.60 -4.98
N LEU A 65 -20.03 4.37 -3.71
CA LEU A 65 -19.89 5.36 -2.64
C LEU A 65 -18.50 5.19 -2.03
N VAL A 66 -17.69 6.25 -2.07
CA VAL A 66 -16.35 6.26 -1.47
C VAL A 66 -16.39 7.13 -0.24
N ILE A 67 -16.32 6.52 0.94
CA ILE A 67 -16.44 7.23 2.22
C ILE A 67 -15.04 7.45 2.79
N PHE A 68 -14.52 8.66 2.63
CA PHE A 68 -13.28 9.08 3.25
C PHE A 68 -13.53 9.39 4.73
N SER A 69 -12.87 8.63 5.62
CA SER A 69 -12.76 8.90 7.06
C SER A 69 -11.29 9.14 7.42
N SER A 70 -11.02 9.60 8.64
CA SER A 70 -9.64 9.74 9.14
C SER A 70 -8.83 8.43 9.02
N GLY A 71 -9.40 7.27 9.38
CA GLY A 71 -8.73 5.97 9.30
C GLY A 71 -8.68 5.34 7.90
N TYR A 72 -9.36 5.91 6.90
CA TYR A 72 -9.45 5.33 5.56
C TYR A 72 -8.08 4.99 4.94
N ALA A 73 -7.11 5.89 5.10
CA ALA A 73 -5.78 5.75 4.53
C ALA A 73 -4.86 4.78 5.29
N GLU A 74 -5.31 4.21 6.40
CA GLU A 74 -4.59 3.14 7.13
C GLU A 74 -4.71 1.79 6.43
N SER A 75 -5.65 1.67 5.49
CA SER A 75 -6.01 0.42 4.85
C SER A 75 -5.48 0.33 3.42
N SER A 76 -4.48 -0.53 3.21
CA SER A 76 -4.10 -0.91 1.85
C SER A 76 -5.27 -1.54 1.09
N TRP A 77 -6.22 -2.17 1.80
CA TRP A 77 -7.43 -2.73 1.21
C TRP A 77 -8.33 -1.65 0.63
N CYS A 78 -8.72 -0.63 1.42
CA CYS A 78 -9.53 0.48 0.94
C CYS A 78 -8.87 1.19 -0.25
N LEU A 79 -7.55 1.38 -0.20
CA LEU A 79 -6.78 2.04 -1.25
C LEU A 79 -6.70 1.20 -2.53
N ASN A 80 -6.59 -0.13 -2.42
CA ASN A 80 -6.60 -1.03 -3.58
C ASN A 80 -7.97 -1.08 -4.26
N GLU A 81 -9.05 -1.07 -3.47
CA GLU A 81 -10.42 -0.91 -4.01
C GLU A 81 -10.56 0.42 -4.74
N LEU A 82 -10.02 1.50 -4.18
CA LEU A 82 -10.04 2.82 -4.78
C LEU A 82 -9.33 2.86 -6.14
N LEU A 83 -8.23 2.12 -6.32
CA LEU A 83 -7.58 1.97 -7.63
C LEU A 83 -8.55 1.40 -8.68
N LYS A 84 -9.32 0.38 -8.29
CA LYS A 84 -10.27 -0.25 -9.21
C LYS A 84 -11.47 0.65 -9.50
N ILE A 85 -11.94 1.38 -8.50
CA ILE A 85 -13.00 2.38 -8.63
C ILE A 85 -12.55 3.48 -9.60
N LYS A 86 -11.35 4.04 -9.42
CA LYS A 86 -10.75 5.03 -10.33
C LYS A 86 -10.71 4.51 -11.78
N GLU A 87 -10.23 3.28 -12.00
CA GLU A 87 -10.15 2.69 -13.34
C GLU A 87 -11.54 2.62 -14.02
N LEU A 88 -12.59 2.18 -13.31
CA LEU A 88 -13.93 2.06 -13.88
C LEU A 88 -14.61 3.42 -14.08
N MET A 89 -14.35 4.36 -13.16
CA MET A 89 -14.79 5.75 -13.27
C MET A 89 -14.22 6.42 -14.52
N GLU A 90 -12.91 6.32 -14.75
CA GLU A 90 -12.25 6.90 -15.93
C GLU A 90 -12.73 6.30 -17.25
N ARG A 91 -13.22 5.06 -17.21
CA ARG A 91 -13.84 4.37 -18.36
C ARG A 91 -15.31 4.72 -18.55
N GLY A 92 -15.87 5.61 -17.72
CA GLY A 92 -17.28 6.00 -17.73
C GLY A 92 -18.24 4.87 -17.35
N LYS A 93 -17.76 3.82 -16.67
CA LYS A 93 -18.55 2.62 -16.35
C LYS A 93 -19.16 2.62 -14.96
N LEU A 94 -18.70 3.52 -14.10
CA LEU A 94 -19.05 3.55 -12.68
C LEU A 94 -19.31 4.99 -12.26
N LEU A 95 -20.52 5.26 -11.73
CA LEU A 95 -20.82 6.52 -11.07
C LEU A 95 -20.16 6.50 -9.69
N VAL A 96 -19.23 7.41 -9.45
CA VAL A 96 -18.53 7.53 -8.16
C VAL A 96 -19.05 8.76 -7.40
N ILE A 97 -19.41 8.56 -6.14
CA ILE A 97 -19.87 9.63 -5.25
C ILE A 97 -19.00 9.63 -3.99
N PRO A 98 -18.11 10.62 -3.83
CA PRO A 98 -17.33 10.78 -2.62
C PRO A 98 -18.19 11.29 -1.45
N ILE A 99 -17.97 10.73 -0.27
CA ILE A 99 -18.52 11.19 1.01
C ILE A 99 -17.34 11.47 1.95
N PHE A 100 -17.24 12.69 2.42
CA PHE A 100 -16.24 13.12 3.38
C PHE A 100 -16.85 13.06 4.77
N TYR A 101 -16.56 11.98 5.48
CA TYR A 101 -17.01 11.74 6.85
C TYR A 101 -15.99 12.31 7.82
N LYS A 102 -16.30 13.48 8.41
CA LYS A 102 -15.47 14.09 9.46
C LYS A 102 -14.00 14.26 9.06
N VAL A 103 -13.78 14.56 7.78
CA VAL A 103 -12.46 14.78 7.18
C VAL A 103 -12.59 15.92 6.17
N GLU A 104 -11.57 16.76 6.08
CA GLU A 104 -11.57 17.87 5.13
C GLU A 104 -10.99 17.45 3.77
N LEU A 105 -11.49 18.06 2.68
CA LEU A 105 -11.06 17.75 1.31
C LEU A 105 -9.53 17.86 1.11
N TRP A 106 -8.91 18.86 1.73
CA TRP A 106 -7.47 19.10 1.60
C TRP A 106 -6.63 18.03 2.30
N GLU A 107 -7.16 17.36 3.33
CA GLU A 107 -6.45 16.27 4.02
C GLU A 107 -6.30 15.06 3.09
N VAL A 108 -7.35 14.76 2.32
CA VAL A 108 -7.38 13.67 1.35
C VAL A 108 -6.57 14.00 0.10
N THR A 109 -6.79 15.18 -0.51
CA THR A 109 -6.15 15.57 -1.78
C THR A 109 -4.67 15.93 -1.62
N GLN A 110 -4.30 16.62 -0.55
CA GLN A 110 -2.91 17.01 -0.30
C GLN A 110 -2.13 16.00 0.54
N LEU A 111 -2.80 14.96 1.08
CA LEU A 111 -2.22 13.97 1.97
C LEU A 111 -1.50 14.62 3.16
N LYS A 112 -2.23 15.53 3.83
CA LYS A 112 -1.81 16.26 5.03
C LYS A 112 -2.81 16.03 6.16
N GLY A 113 -2.53 16.61 7.33
CA GLY A 113 -3.35 16.37 8.51
C GLY A 113 -3.24 14.93 9.01
N ASP A 114 -4.22 14.49 9.79
CA ASP A 114 -4.23 13.16 10.38
C ASP A 114 -4.33 12.07 9.30
N PHE A 115 -5.19 12.29 8.30
CA PHE A 115 -5.33 11.42 7.12
C PHE A 115 -4.00 11.20 6.40
N GLY A 116 -3.26 12.28 6.15
CA GLY A 116 -1.95 12.23 5.52
C GLY A 116 -0.92 11.46 6.35
N VAL A 117 -0.88 11.69 7.67
CA VAL A 117 0.02 10.96 8.58
C VAL A 117 -0.23 9.45 8.47
N LYS A 118 -1.48 9.03 8.49
CA LYS A 118 -1.91 7.63 8.35
C LYS A 118 -1.51 7.04 7.00
N PHE A 119 -1.77 7.76 5.91
CA PHE A 119 -1.37 7.37 4.56
C PHE A 119 0.15 7.16 4.44
N TRP A 120 0.94 8.14 4.88
CA TRP A 120 2.39 8.06 4.80
C TRP A 120 2.97 7.01 5.75
N ASN A 121 2.31 6.74 6.89
CA ASN A 121 2.69 5.66 7.79
C ASN A 121 2.45 4.29 7.14
N LEU A 122 1.31 4.08 6.49
CA LEU A 122 1.05 2.86 5.72
C LEU A 122 2.15 2.62 4.68
N TRP A 123 2.52 3.65 3.92
CA TRP A 123 3.64 3.55 2.98
C TRP A 123 5.00 3.31 3.66
N ARG A 124 5.22 3.93 4.82
CA ARG A 124 6.48 3.77 5.57
C ARG A 124 6.66 2.33 6.06
N ILE A 125 5.57 1.69 6.47
CA ILE A 125 5.52 0.31 6.95
C ILE A 125 5.65 -0.66 5.77
N ASN A 126 4.82 -0.51 4.74
CA ASN A 126 4.69 -1.52 3.68
C ASN A 126 5.61 -1.30 2.47
N ARG A 127 6.12 -0.09 2.25
CA ARG A 127 6.90 0.31 1.04
C ARG A 127 6.21 -0.06 -0.28
N ASP A 128 4.88 -0.06 -0.28
CA ASP A 128 4.09 -0.48 -1.43
C ASP A 128 4.36 0.43 -2.64
N SER A 129 4.69 -0.18 -3.79
CA SER A 129 4.92 0.52 -5.04
C SER A 129 3.67 1.22 -5.58
N HIS A 130 2.48 0.79 -5.16
CA HIS A 130 1.21 1.41 -5.52
C HIS A 130 1.02 2.80 -4.91
N ILE A 131 1.93 3.29 -4.04
CA ILE A 131 1.79 4.57 -3.37
C ILE A 131 1.49 5.75 -4.31
N VAL A 132 2.10 5.76 -5.50
CA VAL A 132 1.86 6.78 -6.52
C VAL A 132 0.45 6.64 -7.07
N SER A 133 0.05 5.42 -7.42
CA SER A 133 -1.30 5.11 -7.91
C SER A 133 -2.38 5.38 -6.85
N TRP A 134 -2.13 5.09 -5.58
CA TRP A 134 -3.04 5.39 -4.48
C TRP A 134 -3.19 6.89 -4.29
N LYS A 135 -2.09 7.64 -4.33
CA LYS A 135 -2.14 9.12 -4.28
C LYS A 135 -2.96 9.67 -5.44
N GLU A 136 -2.71 9.22 -6.66
CA GLU A 136 -3.46 9.65 -7.85
C GLU A 136 -4.94 9.29 -7.77
N ALA A 137 -5.28 8.13 -7.19
CA ALA A 137 -6.66 7.70 -7.00
C ALA A 137 -7.39 8.53 -5.94
N LEU A 138 -6.73 8.79 -4.81
CA LEU A 138 -7.25 9.69 -3.77
C LEU A 138 -7.50 11.08 -4.34
N GLU A 139 -6.52 11.65 -5.04
CA GLU A 139 -6.65 12.97 -5.67
C GLU A 139 -7.77 13.00 -6.72
N SER A 140 -7.82 12.00 -7.60
CA SER A 140 -8.83 11.94 -8.68
C SER A 140 -10.25 11.80 -8.14
N VAL A 141 -10.47 10.87 -7.20
CA VAL A 141 -11.80 10.61 -6.65
C VAL A 141 -12.22 11.73 -5.70
N ALA A 142 -11.33 12.25 -4.86
CA ALA A 142 -11.67 13.34 -3.94
C ALA A 142 -11.94 14.67 -4.67
N SER A 143 -11.37 14.88 -5.86
CA SER A 143 -11.63 16.08 -6.68
C SER A 143 -13.02 16.12 -7.32
N MET A 144 -13.79 15.02 -7.23
CA MET A 144 -15.18 14.99 -7.69
C MET A 144 -16.10 15.75 -6.72
N GLU A 145 -17.34 16.01 -7.17
CA GLU A 145 -18.35 16.65 -6.33
C GLU A 145 -18.80 15.71 -5.20
N GLY A 146 -18.28 15.95 -3.99
CA GLY A 146 -18.57 15.13 -2.81
C GLY A 146 -19.73 15.62 -1.94
N ILE A 147 -20.04 14.82 -0.92
CA ILE A 147 -21.00 15.12 0.17
C ILE A 147 -20.21 15.21 1.49
N TYR A 148 -20.47 16.21 2.34
CA TYR A 148 -19.60 16.52 3.48
C TYR A 148 -20.34 16.45 4.82
N LEU A 149 -19.89 15.60 5.73
CA LEU A 149 -20.29 15.60 7.13
C LEU A 149 -19.19 16.24 7.98
N LYS A 150 -19.51 17.32 8.67
CA LYS A 150 -18.59 18.00 9.60
C LYS A 150 -18.62 17.36 10.99
N GLU A 151 -17.53 17.52 11.74
CA GLU A 151 -17.31 16.92 13.07
C GLU A 151 -18.48 17.04 14.05
N HIS A 152 -19.15 18.20 14.07
CA HIS A 152 -20.23 18.52 15.02
C HIS A 152 -21.64 18.43 14.42
N SER A 153 -21.77 17.83 13.24
CA SER A 153 -23.07 17.68 12.56
C SER A 153 -23.76 16.38 12.98
N SER A 154 -25.10 16.39 12.95
CA SER A 154 -25.92 15.21 13.24
C SER A 154 -25.77 14.16 12.13
N GLU A 155 -25.31 12.96 12.47
CA GLU A 155 -25.21 11.84 11.53
C GLU A 155 -26.58 11.43 10.98
N THR A 156 -27.63 11.47 11.79
CA THR A 156 -29.00 11.07 11.38
C THR A 156 -29.58 11.99 10.30
N GLU A 157 -29.44 13.30 10.49
CA GLU A 157 -29.89 14.29 9.51
C GLU A 157 -29.04 14.20 8.24
N PHE A 158 -27.73 14.01 8.41
CA PHE A 158 -26.80 13.85 7.30
C PHE A 158 -27.06 12.58 6.49
N ILE A 159 -27.39 11.45 7.11
CA ILE A 159 -27.76 10.21 6.39
C ILE A 159 -28.96 10.49 5.48
N THR A 160 -30.00 11.15 6.01
CA THR A 160 -31.19 11.48 5.22
C THR A 160 -30.83 12.38 4.03
N PHE A 161 -29.99 13.38 4.27
CA PHE A 161 -29.48 14.26 3.21
C PHE A 161 -28.64 13.50 2.17
N ALA A 162 -27.69 12.67 2.61
CA ALA A 162 -26.79 11.92 1.74
C ALA A 162 -27.55 10.95 0.84
N VAL A 163 -28.56 10.25 1.38
CA VAL A 163 -29.42 9.35 0.58
C VAL A 163 -30.15 10.11 -0.53
N ASN A 164 -30.75 11.25 -0.20
CA ASN A 164 -31.43 12.08 -1.20
C ASN A 164 -30.48 12.58 -2.30
N GLU A 165 -29.27 13.01 -1.93
CA GLU A 165 -28.29 13.48 -2.91
C GLU A 165 -27.76 12.33 -3.78
N VAL A 166 -27.58 11.14 -3.21
CA VAL A 166 -27.24 9.92 -3.97
C VAL A 166 -28.35 9.60 -4.98
N LEU A 167 -29.62 9.56 -4.56
CA LEU A 167 -30.76 9.28 -5.44
C LEU A 167 -30.87 10.26 -6.61
N LYS A 168 -30.65 11.54 -6.33
CA LYS A 168 -30.64 12.60 -7.34
C LYS A 168 -29.53 12.39 -8.37
N ARG A 169 -28.30 12.09 -7.93
CA ARG A 169 -27.15 11.85 -8.83
C ARG A 169 -27.32 10.58 -9.66
N VAL A 170 -27.88 9.53 -9.06
CA VAL A 170 -28.21 8.29 -9.78
C VAL A 170 -29.24 8.55 -10.88
N SER A 171 -30.32 9.27 -10.56
CA SER A 171 -31.37 9.60 -11.54
C SER A 171 -30.84 10.42 -12.72
N LEU A 172 -29.95 11.38 -12.47
CA LEU A 172 -29.31 12.17 -13.52
C LEU A 172 -28.39 11.30 -14.40
N TRP A 173 -27.55 10.50 -13.77
CA TRP A 173 -26.60 9.63 -14.46
C TRP A 173 -27.29 8.57 -15.34
N GLU A 174 -28.43 8.04 -14.89
CA GLU A 174 -29.26 7.12 -15.68
C GLU A 174 -29.81 7.77 -16.94
N GLY A 175 -30.23 9.03 -16.86
CA GLY A 175 -30.68 9.81 -18.01
C GLY A 175 -29.56 10.09 -19.03
N GLU A 176 -28.35 10.35 -18.54
CA GLU A 176 -27.18 10.64 -19.37
C GLU A 176 -26.52 9.38 -19.97
N ASN A 177 -26.64 8.22 -19.33
CA ASN A 177 -26.02 6.96 -19.76
C ASN A 177 -27.02 5.79 -19.95
N PRO A 178 -28.03 5.89 -20.83
CA PRO A 178 -29.10 4.89 -20.94
C PRO A 178 -28.62 3.48 -21.32
N SER A 179 -27.48 3.38 -22.02
CA SER A 179 -26.90 2.10 -22.45
C SER A 179 -26.30 1.28 -21.30
N LEU A 180 -25.93 1.93 -20.19
CA LEU A 180 -25.47 1.27 -18.97
C LEU A 180 -26.64 0.87 -18.06
N PHE A 181 -27.85 1.38 -18.33
CA PHE A 181 -29.09 1.10 -17.62
C PHE A 181 -30.20 0.70 -18.59
N PRO A 182 -30.15 -0.53 -19.14
CA PRO A 182 -31.17 -0.96 -20.09
C PRO A 182 -32.56 -0.91 -19.44
N SER A 183 -33.39 0.01 -19.92
CA SER A 183 -34.83 -0.02 -19.67
C SER A 183 -35.40 -1.24 -20.39
N THR A 184 -36.16 -2.04 -19.66
CA THR A 184 -36.67 -3.31 -20.16
C THR A 184 -37.74 -3.06 -21.22
N GLU A 185 -37.40 -3.23 -22.51
CA GLU A 185 -38.42 -3.56 -23.53
C GLU A 185 -37.92 -4.53 -24.63
N ARG A 186 -38.71 -5.60 -24.75
CA ARG A 186 -39.14 -6.38 -25.94
C ARG A 186 -38.10 -6.85 -26.96
N GLY A 187 -38.05 -8.17 -27.10
CA GLY A 187 -37.08 -8.86 -27.91
C GLY A 187 -37.28 -8.81 -29.42
N LYS A 188 -36.22 -9.23 -30.10
CA LYS A 188 -36.26 -10.09 -31.28
C LYS A 188 -34.94 -10.86 -31.37
N SER A 189 -35.06 -12.16 -31.61
CA SER A 189 -33.97 -13.09 -31.90
C SER A 189 -33.15 -12.63 -33.10
N THR A 190 -31.84 -12.92 -33.09
CA THR A 190 -31.19 -13.78 -34.10
C THR A 190 -29.72 -13.99 -33.78
N GLY A 191 -29.28 -15.27 -33.78
CA GLY A 191 -28.01 -15.70 -34.35
C GLY A 191 -26.73 -15.55 -33.51
N LEU A 192 -26.27 -16.69 -32.97
CA LEU A 192 -24.87 -16.95 -32.59
C LEU A 192 -23.95 -16.81 -33.84
N PRO A 193 -22.62 -16.60 -33.68
CA PRO A 193 -21.78 -17.78 -33.45
C PRO A 193 -20.69 -17.63 -32.38
N ILE A 194 -20.37 -18.80 -31.85
CA ILE A 194 -19.26 -19.18 -30.98
C ILE A 194 -17.92 -18.75 -31.59
N GLY A 195 -17.13 -18.03 -30.80
CA GLY A 195 -15.72 -17.70 -31.06
C GLY A 195 -14.87 -18.12 -29.87
N THR A 196 -13.91 -18.99 -30.17
CA THR A 196 -12.98 -19.70 -29.30
C THR A 196 -12.26 -18.85 -28.26
N GLY A 197 -12.09 -19.43 -27.07
CA GLY A 197 -11.37 -18.83 -25.96
C GLY A 197 -9.91 -18.52 -26.29
N GLU A 198 -9.53 -17.27 -26.05
CA GLU A 198 -8.14 -16.86 -25.95
C GLU A 198 -7.71 -16.90 -24.48
N LYS A 199 -6.70 -17.73 -24.23
CA LYS A 199 -5.99 -17.81 -22.96
C LYS A 199 -5.37 -16.44 -22.68
N HIS A 200 -5.92 -15.70 -21.72
CA HIS A 200 -5.25 -14.53 -21.18
C HIS A 200 -3.95 -14.98 -20.52
N LYS A 201 -2.83 -14.63 -21.18
CA LYS A 201 -1.49 -14.73 -20.62
C LYS A 201 -1.45 -13.89 -19.36
N THR A 202 -1.16 -14.55 -18.25
CA THR A 202 -0.82 -13.97 -16.96
C THR A 202 0.35 -13.01 -17.15
N TYR A 203 0.13 -11.71 -16.93
CA TYR A 203 1.22 -10.75 -16.77
C TYR A 203 1.85 -10.99 -15.39
N GLN A 204 2.68 -12.03 -15.27
CA GLN A 204 3.66 -12.08 -14.19
C GLN A 204 4.76 -11.09 -14.52
N ASN A 205 4.73 -9.92 -13.87
CA ASN A 205 5.84 -8.99 -13.90
C ASN A 205 6.92 -9.47 -12.91
N LYS A 206 7.57 -10.60 -13.21
CA LYS A 206 8.83 -10.99 -12.59
C LYS A 206 9.95 -10.31 -13.36
N GLN A 207 10.43 -9.17 -12.86
CA GLN A 207 11.65 -8.56 -13.36
C GLN A 207 12.81 -9.50 -13.03
N HIS A 208 13.38 -10.15 -14.05
CA HIS A 208 14.60 -10.92 -13.92
C HIS A 208 15.80 -9.97 -13.96
N LEU A 209 16.29 -9.53 -12.78
CA LEU A 209 17.58 -8.85 -12.67
C LEU A 209 18.72 -9.87 -12.78
N PHE A 210 18.94 -10.35 -13.99
CA PHE A 210 19.95 -11.37 -14.31
C PHE A 210 21.32 -11.02 -13.70
N GLY A 211 21.80 -11.88 -12.81
CA GLY A 211 23.12 -11.81 -12.16
C GLY A 211 23.05 -11.54 -10.67
N MET A 212 21.98 -10.89 -10.19
CA MET A 212 21.79 -10.64 -8.76
C MET A 212 21.20 -11.85 -8.02
N GLU A 213 20.62 -12.82 -8.73
CA GLU A 213 20.07 -14.04 -8.12
C GLU A 213 21.15 -14.88 -7.43
N HIS A 214 22.35 -14.99 -8.02
CA HIS A 214 23.45 -15.74 -7.40
C HIS A 214 23.94 -15.05 -6.12
N HIS A 215 24.08 -13.72 -6.15
CA HIS A 215 24.44 -12.92 -4.99
C HIS A 215 23.40 -13.00 -3.88
N MET A 216 22.12 -13.08 -4.27
CA MET A 216 20.99 -13.26 -3.37
C MET A 216 21.05 -14.63 -2.68
N GLU A 217 21.26 -15.72 -3.42
CA GLU A 217 21.42 -17.06 -2.84
C GLU A 217 22.61 -17.14 -1.87
N GLN A 218 23.73 -16.47 -2.20
CA GLN A 218 24.89 -16.41 -1.31
C GLN A 218 24.59 -15.64 -0.01
N LEU A 219 23.87 -14.51 -0.11
CA LEU A 219 23.45 -13.74 1.06
C LEU A 219 22.46 -14.51 1.93
N GLU A 220 21.51 -15.23 1.32
CA GLU A 220 20.56 -16.10 2.03
C GLU A 220 21.25 -17.21 2.80
N LYS A 221 22.26 -17.86 2.19
CA LYS A 221 23.08 -18.88 2.86
C LYS A 221 23.78 -18.33 4.10
N LYS A 222 24.22 -17.08 4.09
CA LYS A 222 24.84 -16.44 5.28
C LYS A 222 23.82 -16.10 6.37
N LEU A 223 22.59 -15.79 5.99
CA LEU A 223 21.51 -15.46 6.93
C LEU A 223 20.87 -16.70 7.56
N GLU A 224 20.91 -17.84 6.86
CA GLU A 224 20.39 -19.13 7.32
C GLU A 224 18.95 -18.98 7.85
N PHE A 225 18.01 -18.57 6.98
CA PHE A 225 16.63 -18.29 7.40
C PHE A 225 15.92 -19.50 8.03
N ASP A 226 16.33 -20.72 7.69
CA ASP A 226 15.77 -21.96 8.23
C ASP A 226 16.22 -22.27 9.67
N CYS A 227 17.19 -21.52 10.23
CA CYS A 227 17.70 -21.73 11.58
C CYS A 227 17.15 -20.70 12.59
N ASN A 228 16.94 -21.13 13.83
CA ASN A 228 16.47 -20.30 14.94
C ASN A 228 17.57 -19.43 15.58
N GLU A 229 18.72 -19.27 14.94
CA GLU A 229 19.79 -18.40 15.41
C GLU A 229 19.62 -16.96 14.93
N THR A 230 20.01 -16.02 15.79
CA THR A 230 20.07 -14.61 15.38
C THR A 230 21.28 -14.41 14.48
N ARG A 231 21.08 -13.79 13.31
CA ARG A 231 22.16 -13.45 12.38
C ARG A 231 22.08 -11.98 12.02
N ILE A 232 23.20 -11.29 12.15
CA ILE A 232 23.39 -9.90 11.71
C ILE A 232 24.47 -9.94 10.64
N ILE A 233 24.11 -9.63 9.39
CA ILE A 233 24.99 -9.75 8.24
C ILE A 233 25.21 -8.36 7.63
N GLY A 234 26.47 -7.97 7.49
CA GLY A 234 26.82 -6.75 6.78
C GLY A 234 26.94 -6.98 5.28
N VAL A 235 26.32 -6.15 4.45
CA VAL A 235 26.46 -6.12 2.99
C VAL A 235 27.33 -4.93 2.61
N VAL A 236 28.55 -5.20 2.13
CA VAL A 236 29.58 -4.19 1.90
C VAL A 236 29.99 -4.14 0.43
N GLY A 237 30.32 -2.96 -0.08
CA GLY A 237 30.74 -2.78 -1.45
C GLY A 237 30.76 -1.31 -1.87
N MET A 238 31.30 -1.04 -3.05
CA MET A 238 31.42 0.33 -3.57
C MET A 238 30.04 1.00 -3.77
N PRO A 239 29.95 2.35 -3.75
CA PRO A 239 28.75 3.06 -4.16
C PRO A 239 28.28 2.62 -5.56
N GLY A 240 26.97 2.47 -5.76
CA GLY A 240 26.40 2.09 -7.06
C GLY A 240 26.46 0.59 -7.41
N ILE A 241 27.15 -0.25 -6.61
CA ILE A 241 27.31 -1.69 -6.90
C ILE A 241 26.04 -2.54 -6.71
N GLY A 242 24.92 -1.94 -6.28
CA GLY A 242 23.66 -2.66 -6.09
C GLY A 242 23.41 -3.22 -4.68
N LYS A 243 24.14 -2.78 -3.65
CA LYS A 243 23.87 -3.17 -2.24
C LYS A 243 22.42 -2.97 -1.82
N THR A 244 21.88 -1.77 -2.07
CA THR A 244 20.50 -1.41 -1.74
C THR A 244 19.52 -2.30 -2.49
N THR A 245 19.78 -2.57 -3.77
CA THR A 245 18.97 -3.47 -4.59
C THR A 245 18.95 -4.89 -4.00
N LEU A 246 20.11 -5.43 -3.65
CA LEU A 246 20.23 -6.76 -3.04
C LEU A 246 19.48 -6.85 -1.69
N ALA A 247 19.61 -5.81 -0.86
CA ALA A 247 18.96 -5.75 0.43
C ALA A 247 17.42 -5.65 0.32
N VAL A 248 16.91 -4.89 -0.67
CA VAL A 248 15.48 -4.79 -0.97
C VAL A 248 14.93 -6.11 -1.52
N MET A 249 15.60 -6.73 -2.49
CA MET A 249 15.19 -8.05 -3.03
C MET A 249 15.11 -9.11 -1.92
N LEU A 250 16.09 -9.10 -1.00
CA LEU A 250 16.10 -9.98 0.17
C LEU A 250 14.92 -9.72 1.10
N HIS A 251 14.65 -8.45 1.39
CA HIS A 251 13.49 -8.07 2.18
C HIS A 251 12.19 -8.56 1.54
N GLU A 252 11.97 -8.29 0.26
CA GLU A 252 10.77 -8.69 -0.48
C GLU A 252 10.55 -10.21 -0.47
N LYS A 253 11.62 -11.00 -0.62
CA LYS A 253 11.51 -12.46 -0.63
C LYS A 253 11.16 -13.06 0.73
N TRP A 254 11.63 -12.47 1.83
CA TRP A 254 11.53 -13.06 3.17
C TRP A 254 10.61 -12.35 4.15
N ASN A 255 10.04 -11.20 3.79
CA ASN A 255 9.18 -10.42 4.69
C ASN A 255 8.01 -11.22 5.28
N SER A 256 7.39 -12.09 4.47
CA SER A 256 6.23 -12.91 4.86
C SER A 256 6.52 -13.95 5.93
N GLN A 257 7.80 -14.29 6.16
CA GLN A 257 8.22 -15.27 7.17
C GLN A 257 8.38 -14.66 8.57
N PHE A 258 8.30 -13.34 8.68
CA PHE A 258 8.46 -12.63 9.95
C PHE A 258 7.21 -11.83 10.27
N ILE A 259 6.71 -11.97 11.50
CA ILE A 259 5.61 -11.15 12.01
C ILE A 259 5.99 -9.67 11.99
N ARG A 260 7.28 -9.36 12.20
CA ARG A 260 7.82 -8.01 12.17
C ARG A 260 9.00 -7.96 11.21
N CYS A 261 8.79 -7.34 10.07
CA CYS A 261 9.82 -7.14 9.06
C CYS A 261 9.84 -5.67 8.64
N VAL A 262 11.03 -5.05 8.58
CA VAL A 262 11.13 -3.63 8.25
C VAL A 262 12.40 -3.29 7.46
N PRO A 263 12.27 -2.56 6.33
CA PRO A 263 13.39 -1.97 5.63
C PRO A 263 13.52 -0.47 5.95
N LEU A 264 14.63 -0.10 6.60
CA LEU A 264 15.07 1.28 6.79
C LEU A 264 16.09 1.65 5.72
N LEU A 265 15.58 2.18 4.60
CA LEU A 265 16.39 2.59 3.45
C LEU A 265 16.95 4.01 3.58
N ASN A 266 18.10 4.26 2.95
CA ASN A 266 18.75 5.58 2.87
C ASN A 266 18.99 6.23 4.24
N ILE A 267 19.54 5.47 5.20
CA ILE A 267 19.74 5.94 6.57
C ILE A 267 20.65 7.17 6.63
N ARG A 268 21.76 7.19 5.87
CA ARG A 268 22.65 8.36 5.76
C ARG A 268 21.88 9.65 5.49
N LYS A 269 21.01 9.65 4.48
CA LYS A 269 20.22 10.84 4.11
C LYS A 269 19.24 11.21 5.22
N LYS A 270 18.45 10.24 5.70
CA LYS A 270 17.44 10.48 6.75
C LYS A 270 18.04 10.95 8.07
N SER A 271 19.21 10.42 8.44
CA SER A 271 19.94 10.84 9.64
C SER A 271 20.38 12.30 9.54
N ASN A 272 20.74 12.78 8.34
CA ASN A 272 21.12 14.18 8.13
C ASN A 272 19.89 15.10 8.17
N ASP A 273 18.78 14.66 7.60
CA ASP A 273 17.55 15.46 7.51
C ASP A 273 16.81 15.58 8.85
N TYR A 274 16.77 14.50 9.64
CA TYR A 274 15.93 14.40 10.85
C TYR A 274 16.70 14.16 12.15
N GLY A 275 18.01 13.93 12.05
CA GLY A 275 18.86 13.64 13.20
C GLY A 275 18.81 12.18 13.67
N PRO A 276 19.74 11.78 14.57
CA PRO A 276 19.92 10.40 14.97
C PRO A 276 18.84 9.88 15.96
N VAL A 277 18.22 10.77 16.74
CA VAL A 277 17.13 10.39 17.66
C VAL A 277 15.91 9.88 16.88
N TRP A 278 15.66 10.48 15.71
CA TRP A 278 14.59 10.06 14.81
C TRP A 278 14.78 8.61 14.32
N LEU A 279 16.00 8.19 14.01
CA LEU A 279 16.30 6.82 13.56
C LEU A 279 15.82 5.76 14.57
N ARG A 280 16.17 5.96 15.84
CA ARG A 280 15.77 5.06 16.92
C ARG A 280 14.26 5.03 17.08
N LYS A 281 13.64 6.22 17.13
CA LYS A 281 12.19 6.36 17.27
C LYS A 281 11.46 5.63 16.16
N THR A 282 11.82 5.89 14.90
CA THR A 282 11.21 5.25 13.73
C THR A 282 11.39 3.73 13.75
N LEU A 283 12.57 3.22 14.10
CA LEU A 283 12.76 1.78 14.23
C LEU A 283 11.84 1.20 15.30
N LEU A 284 11.79 1.80 16.48
CA LEU A 284 10.98 1.32 17.59
C LEU A 284 9.47 1.40 17.29
N GLU A 285 9.00 2.45 16.60
CA GLU A 285 7.59 2.60 16.20
C GLU A 285 7.14 1.43 15.33
N VAL A 286 7.96 1.06 14.33
CA VAL A 286 7.65 -0.07 13.44
C VAL A 286 7.78 -1.42 14.16
N LEU A 287 8.77 -1.56 15.06
CA LEU A 287 8.96 -2.81 15.79
C LEU A 287 7.91 -3.05 16.90
N LEU A 288 7.18 -2.03 17.34
CA LEU A 288 6.27 -2.13 18.49
C LEU A 288 4.77 -2.03 18.14
N GLU A 289 4.41 -1.85 16.86
CA GLU A 289 3.04 -1.57 16.36
C GLU A 289 1.88 -1.88 17.33
N GLY A 290 1.15 -0.82 17.71
CA GLY A 290 -0.23 -0.89 18.19
C GLY A 290 -0.47 -1.08 19.70
N LYS A 291 0.57 -1.31 20.53
CA LYS A 291 0.36 -1.55 21.98
C LYS A 291 1.12 -0.64 22.94
N PHE A 292 1.91 0.32 22.43
CA PHE A 292 2.70 1.20 23.29
C PHE A 292 2.22 2.66 23.21
N PRO A 293 2.01 3.34 24.36
CA PRO A 293 1.78 4.77 24.36
C PRO A 293 2.95 5.48 23.68
N LEU A 294 2.62 6.56 22.97
CA LEU A 294 3.46 7.46 22.17
C LEU A 294 4.96 7.30 22.44
N ILE A 295 5.71 6.73 21.48
CA ILE A 295 7.16 6.64 21.56
C ILE A 295 7.72 8.06 21.59
N SER A 296 8.19 8.48 22.77
CA SER A 296 8.86 9.76 22.94
C SER A 296 10.31 9.68 22.48
N ASP A 297 10.92 10.81 22.22
CA ASP A 297 12.33 10.93 21.84
C ASP A 297 13.29 10.36 22.92
N LYS A 298 12.80 10.24 24.18
CA LYS A 298 13.54 9.65 25.31
C LYS A 298 13.47 8.12 25.34
N THR A 299 12.58 7.50 24.56
CA THR A 299 12.41 6.05 24.53
C THR A 299 13.65 5.38 23.96
N THR A 300 14.17 4.37 24.65
CA THR A 300 15.37 3.62 24.27
C THR A 300 15.04 2.16 24.06
N HIS A 301 15.89 1.42 23.32
CA HIS A 301 15.73 -0.02 23.16
C HIS A 301 15.62 -0.76 24.49
N GLU A 302 16.39 -0.34 25.51
CA GLU A 302 16.37 -0.98 26.83
C GLU A 302 15.02 -0.76 27.52
N SER A 303 14.40 0.42 27.38
CA SER A 303 13.10 0.73 28.02
C SER A 303 11.92 -0.08 27.49
N VAL A 304 12.04 -0.63 26.27
CA VAL A 304 10.99 -1.43 25.61
C VAL A 304 11.47 -2.86 25.30
N LYS A 305 12.60 -3.26 25.89
CA LYS A 305 13.31 -4.51 25.61
C LYS A 305 12.44 -5.74 25.80
N ASP A 306 11.69 -5.79 26.89
CA ASP A 306 10.83 -6.93 27.21
C ASP A 306 9.79 -7.17 26.11
N ILE A 307 9.26 -6.09 25.51
CA ILE A 307 8.32 -6.19 24.40
C ILE A 307 9.01 -6.67 23.13
N LEU A 308 10.17 -6.08 22.80
CA LEU A 308 10.93 -6.44 21.62
C LEU A 308 11.38 -7.91 21.64
N LEU A 309 11.67 -8.45 22.83
CA LEU A 309 12.02 -9.85 23.03
C LEU A 309 10.85 -10.84 22.83
N HIS A 310 9.61 -10.36 22.70
CA HIS A 310 8.47 -11.23 22.39
C HIS A 310 8.39 -11.64 20.92
N THR A 311 8.88 -10.83 19.98
CA THR A 311 8.72 -11.09 18.54
C THR A 311 10.06 -11.23 17.83
N LYS A 312 10.22 -12.23 16.95
CA LYS A 312 11.40 -12.31 16.08
C LYS A 312 11.25 -11.28 14.96
N VAL A 313 12.33 -10.61 14.62
CA VAL A 313 12.30 -9.53 13.62
C VAL A 313 13.19 -9.86 12.43
N PHE A 314 12.82 -9.35 11.25
CA PHE A 314 13.71 -9.26 10.11
C PHE A 314 13.91 -7.78 9.71
N VAL A 315 15.10 -7.23 9.99
CA VAL A 315 15.38 -5.80 9.80
C VAL A 315 16.42 -5.61 8.73
N VAL A 316 16.16 -4.73 7.78
CA VAL A 316 17.14 -4.27 6.80
C VAL A 316 17.49 -2.82 7.08
N LEU A 317 18.76 -2.54 7.37
CA LEU A 317 19.32 -1.21 7.60
C LEU A 317 20.21 -0.84 6.41
N ASP A 318 19.78 0.09 5.58
CA ASP A 318 20.48 0.41 4.33
C ASP A 318 21.12 1.81 4.35
N ASP A 319 22.33 1.86 3.78
CA ASP A 319 23.20 3.02 3.65
C ASP A 319 23.61 3.63 5.00
N LEU A 320 24.24 2.82 5.85
CA LEU A 320 24.93 3.32 7.05
C LEU A 320 26.28 3.93 6.71
N SER A 321 26.51 5.16 7.17
CA SER A 321 27.70 5.94 6.88
C SER A 321 28.63 6.18 8.07
N ASP A 322 28.12 6.03 9.29
CA ASP A 322 28.88 6.29 10.50
C ASP A 322 28.40 5.42 11.67
N LYS A 323 29.27 5.29 12.68
CA LYS A 323 29.05 4.41 13.84
C LYS A 323 27.93 4.92 14.76
N LYS A 324 27.68 6.24 14.80
CA LYS A 324 26.60 6.80 15.64
C LYS A 324 25.25 6.33 15.11
N GLN A 325 25.02 6.35 13.80
CA GLN A 325 23.77 5.83 13.21
C GLN A 325 23.51 4.38 13.64
N LEU A 326 24.54 3.53 13.59
CA LEU A 326 24.45 2.14 14.03
C LEU A 326 24.13 2.01 15.53
N GLU A 327 24.83 2.76 16.38
CA GLU A 327 24.59 2.79 17.83
C GLU A 327 23.18 3.26 18.18
N PHE A 328 22.66 4.27 17.47
CA PHE A 328 21.30 4.77 17.66
C PHE A 328 20.23 3.77 17.22
N LEU A 329 20.48 2.97 16.18
CA LEU A 329 19.54 1.98 15.66
C LEU A 329 19.59 0.65 16.39
N LEU A 330 20.76 0.16 16.78
CA LEU A 330 20.90 -1.19 17.31
C LEU A 330 21.27 -1.22 18.79
N GLY A 331 21.84 -0.14 19.33
CA GLY A 331 22.24 -0.05 20.74
C GLY A 331 23.16 -1.20 21.17
N ASN A 332 22.83 -1.84 22.28
CA ASN A 332 23.59 -2.95 22.88
C ASN A 332 23.19 -4.34 22.33
N LEU A 333 22.32 -4.41 21.32
CA LEU A 333 21.78 -5.65 20.73
C LEU A 333 20.95 -6.55 21.67
N GLY A 334 20.87 -6.25 22.98
CA GLY A 334 20.23 -7.10 23.98
C GLY A 334 18.71 -7.20 23.87
N TRP A 335 18.09 -6.35 23.06
CA TRP A 335 16.65 -6.36 22.77
C TRP A 335 16.28 -7.29 21.60
N ILE A 336 17.26 -7.77 20.84
CA ILE A 336 17.01 -8.57 19.65
C ILE A 336 16.68 -10.00 20.08
N LYS A 337 15.45 -10.43 19.86
CA LYS A 337 15.01 -11.80 20.17
C LYS A 337 15.84 -12.84 19.39
N LYS A 338 16.16 -13.96 20.04
CA LYS A 338 16.80 -15.11 19.40
C LYS A 338 16.02 -15.57 18.15
N GLY A 339 16.73 -15.73 17.03
CA GLY A 339 16.16 -16.12 15.73
C GLY A 339 15.80 -14.94 14.84
N SER A 340 16.10 -13.71 15.24
CA SER A 340 15.92 -12.52 14.40
C SER A 340 17.02 -12.42 13.34
N LYS A 341 16.70 -11.81 12.21
CA LYS A 341 17.63 -11.61 11.09
C LYS A 341 17.82 -10.12 10.88
N ILE A 342 19.06 -9.65 10.75
CA ILE A 342 19.35 -8.24 10.51
C ILE A 342 20.37 -8.14 9.38
N VAL A 343 20.11 -7.25 8.43
CA VAL A 343 21.01 -6.97 7.32
C VAL A 343 21.40 -5.52 7.36
N ILE A 344 22.69 -5.24 7.24
CA ILE A 344 23.24 -3.89 7.32
C ILE A 344 24.00 -3.57 6.03
N SER A 345 23.51 -2.64 5.22
CA SER A 345 24.18 -2.19 4.00
C SER A 345 25.09 -0.99 4.31
N THR A 346 26.35 -1.06 3.88
CA THR A 346 27.32 0.04 4.04
C THR A 346 28.43 0.02 2.98
N CYS A 347 29.09 1.15 2.77
CA CYS A 347 30.32 1.23 1.99
C CYS A 347 31.58 1.07 2.86
N ASP A 348 31.45 1.12 4.19
CA ASP A 348 32.56 1.08 5.14
C ASP A 348 32.47 -0.18 5.99
N LYS A 349 33.37 -1.14 5.70
CA LYS A 349 33.43 -2.42 6.42
C LYS A 349 33.70 -2.23 7.92
N SER A 350 34.46 -1.20 8.31
CA SER A 350 34.86 -0.98 9.70
C SER A 350 33.68 -0.66 10.62
N LEU A 351 32.55 -0.18 10.07
CA LEU A 351 31.33 0.06 10.83
C LEU A 351 30.71 -1.22 11.40
N LEU A 352 31.04 -2.39 10.84
CA LEU A 352 30.46 -3.67 11.21
C LEU A 352 31.23 -4.38 12.32
N ASP A 353 32.43 -3.89 12.65
CA ASP A 353 33.31 -4.51 13.63
C ASP A 353 32.65 -4.55 15.02
N GLY A 354 32.51 -5.76 15.55
CA GLY A 354 31.87 -6.00 16.86
C GLY A 354 30.34 -6.00 16.86
N CYS A 355 29.69 -5.79 15.71
CA CYS A 355 28.23 -5.82 15.59
C CYS A 355 27.72 -6.92 14.65
N ALA A 356 28.36 -7.09 13.49
CA ALA A 356 27.97 -8.12 12.52
C ALA A 356 28.60 -9.48 12.86
N HIS A 357 27.84 -10.56 12.63
CA HIS A 357 28.31 -11.93 12.78
C HIS A 357 29.15 -12.36 11.57
N ASP A 358 28.83 -11.83 10.38
CA ASP A 358 29.54 -12.08 9.13
C ASP A 358 29.28 -10.92 8.14
N THR A 359 30.09 -10.86 7.09
CA THR A 359 30.00 -9.86 6.03
C THR A 359 29.92 -10.51 4.65
N TYR A 360 28.99 -10.02 3.83
CA TYR A 360 28.89 -10.29 2.40
C TYR A 360 29.45 -9.09 1.62
N VAL A 361 30.54 -9.31 0.89
CA VAL A 361 31.12 -8.29 0.00
C VAL A 361 30.50 -8.45 -1.38
N VAL A 362 29.76 -7.45 -1.84
CA VAL A 362 29.12 -7.46 -3.15
C VAL A 362 30.21 -7.44 -4.23
N PRO A 363 30.31 -8.48 -5.07
CA PRO A 363 31.31 -8.55 -6.12
C PRO A 363 31.09 -7.48 -7.18
N VAL A 364 32.15 -7.13 -7.90
CA VAL A 364 32.03 -6.38 -9.15
C VAL A 364 31.41 -7.31 -10.18
N LEU A 365 30.37 -6.84 -10.86
CA LEU A 365 29.71 -7.58 -11.94
C LEU A 365 30.76 -7.96 -12.99
N ASN A 366 30.76 -9.23 -13.40
CA ASN A 366 31.60 -9.65 -14.52
C ASN A 366 31.04 -9.09 -15.84
N ASP A 367 31.85 -9.09 -16.91
CA ASP A 367 31.47 -8.48 -18.20
C ASP A 367 30.12 -8.98 -18.73
N ARG A 368 29.75 -10.24 -18.45
CA ARG A 368 28.48 -10.84 -18.86
C ARG A 368 27.29 -10.31 -18.06
N GLU A 369 27.45 -10.15 -16.75
CA GLU A 369 26.45 -9.57 -15.84
C GLU A 369 26.29 -8.06 -16.08
N ALA A 370 27.40 -7.35 -16.30
CA ALA A 370 27.40 -5.93 -16.65
C ALA A 370 26.68 -5.69 -18.00
N LEU A 371 26.91 -6.53 -19.01
CA LEU A 371 26.21 -6.46 -20.29
C LEU A 371 24.71 -6.73 -20.16
N SER A 372 24.30 -7.67 -19.28
CA SER A 372 22.88 -7.95 -19.00
C SER A 372 22.21 -6.79 -18.24
N ALA A 373 22.92 -6.19 -17.28
CA ALA A 373 22.45 -4.99 -16.58
C ALA A 373 22.33 -3.77 -17.52
N LEU A 374 23.22 -3.67 -18.52
CA LEU A 374 23.20 -2.65 -19.58
C LEU A 374 22.06 -2.85 -20.60
N SER A 375 21.73 -4.10 -20.96
CA SER A 375 20.56 -4.37 -21.80
C SER A 375 19.25 -4.00 -21.09
N ASP A 376 19.14 -4.30 -19.79
CA ASP A 376 18.01 -3.89 -18.95
C ASP A 376 17.95 -2.36 -18.77
N THR A 377 19.09 -1.67 -18.72
CA THR A 377 19.11 -0.20 -18.61
C THR A 377 18.80 0.50 -19.93
N ASN A 378 19.08 -0.10 -21.10
CA ASN A 378 18.66 0.45 -22.39
C ASN A 378 17.14 0.40 -22.59
N GLU A 379 16.46 -0.67 -22.15
CA GLU A 379 14.99 -0.69 -22.08
C GLU A 379 14.45 0.34 -21.08
N LYS A 380 15.11 0.48 -19.92
CA LYS A 380 14.76 1.52 -18.93
C LYS A 380 15.03 2.95 -19.43
N LEU A 381 16.05 3.20 -20.26
CA LEU A 381 16.33 4.51 -20.87
C LEU A 381 15.35 4.86 -21.99
N VAL A 382 14.83 3.87 -22.73
CA VAL A 382 13.76 4.07 -23.72
C VAL A 382 12.43 4.37 -23.00
N VAL A 383 12.12 3.65 -21.92
CA VAL A 383 10.92 3.90 -21.10
C VAL A 383 11.01 5.23 -20.34
N PHE A 384 12.18 5.55 -19.77
CA PHE A 384 12.43 6.82 -19.07
C PHE A 384 12.47 8.01 -20.05
N ARG A 385 13.06 7.87 -21.25
CA ARG A 385 12.97 8.90 -22.32
C ARG A 385 11.53 9.10 -22.79
N ASN A 386 10.75 8.04 -22.93
CA ASN A 386 9.34 8.15 -23.34
C ASN A 386 8.47 8.81 -22.26
N ASN A 387 8.78 8.59 -20.97
CA ASN A 387 8.12 9.28 -19.86
C ASN A 387 8.59 10.74 -19.69
N CYS A 388 9.87 11.05 -19.91
CA CYS A 388 10.37 12.43 -19.89
C CYS A 388 9.90 13.26 -21.10
N ARG A 389 9.59 12.64 -22.25
CA ARG A 389 9.04 13.34 -23.43
C ARG A 389 7.58 13.77 -23.20
N LYS A 390 6.78 12.96 -22.47
CA LYS A 390 5.41 13.32 -22.05
C LYS A 390 5.36 14.41 -20.96
N LEU A 391 6.44 14.58 -20.18
CA LEU A 391 6.56 15.64 -19.19
C LEU A 391 7.03 16.99 -19.76
N ARG A 392 7.37 17.08 -21.06
CA ARG A 392 7.72 18.36 -21.71
C ARG A 392 6.60 19.02 -22.49
N GLU A 393 5.43 18.39 -22.60
CA GLU A 393 4.24 18.98 -23.23
C GLU A 393 3.22 19.51 -22.20
N VAL A 394 3.59 19.55 -20.91
CA VAL A 394 2.78 20.14 -19.83
C VAL A 394 3.65 21.04 -18.94
N VAL A 395 4.41 21.94 -19.56
CA VAL A 395 4.79 23.23 -18.97
C VAL A 395 4.24 24.32 -19.86
#